data_AF-A0A1V4HDD0-F1
#
_entry.id   AF-A0A1V4HDD0-F1
#
_cell.length_a   1.000
_cell.length_b   1.000
_cell.length_c   1.000
_cell.angle_alpha   90.00
_cell.angle_beta   90.00
_cell.angle_gamma   90.00
#
_symmetry.space_group_name_H-M   'P 1'
#
loop_
_entity.id
_entity.type
_entity.pdbx_description
1 polymer ?
#
loop_
_entity_poly.entity_id
_entity_poly.type
_entity_poly.pdbx_seq_one_letter_code
_entity_poly.pdbx_strand_id
1 'polypeptide(L)'
;MTEASWGKSKGQLKLSKRGRPRLRHFLFLITMCMVMSNQEFKALHHHNVQVKKLKKMKSIMKLCGKLARLLVGMARSDEAYNPNKIFALAA
;
A
#
# COMPACT_ATOMS: atom_id res chain seq x y z
N MET A 1 -26.29 -23.59 11.70
CA MET A 1 -26.01 -24.59 10.65
C MET A 1 -26.15 -23.86 9.33
N THR A 2 -25.04 -23.78 8.58
CA THR A 2 -24.97 -23.75 7.09
C THR A 2 -25.73 -22.60 6.37
N GLU A 3 -25.21 -21.80 5.43
CA GLU A 3 -24.14 -21.90 4.45
C GLU A 3 -23.63 -20.49 4.10
N ALA A 4 -22.31 -20.28 4.04
CA ALA A 4 -21.75 -19.18 3.26
C ALA A 4 -21.03 -19.81 2.08
N SER A 5 -21.72 -19.85 0.94
CA SER A 5 -21.21 -20.35 -0.33
C SER A 5 -19.88 -19.71 -0.66
N TRP A 6 -18.80 -20.45 -0.42
CA TRP A 6 -17.45 -20.10 -0.82
C TRP A 6 -17.33 -20.33 -2.34
N GLY A 7 -17.92 -19.39 -3.09
CA GLY A 7 -17.74 -19.27 -4.53
C GLY A 7 -16.26 -19.07 -4.85
N LYS A 8 -15.68 -20.07 -5.49
CA LYS A 8 -14.30 -20.16 -5.97
C LYS A 8 -13.92 -18.93 -6.81
N SER A 9 -13.22 -17.96 -6.21
CA SER A 9 -12.47 -16.95 -6.97
C SER A 9 -10.98 -17.30 -6.98
N LYS A 10 -10.57 -18.03 -8.01
CA LYS A 10 -9.16 -18.24 -8.38
C LYS A 10 -8.62 -16.96 -9.03
N GLY A 11 -8.14 -16.03 -8.21
CA GLY A 11 -7.36 -14.88 -8.66
C GLY A 11 -6.23 -14.65 -7.67
N GLN A 12 -5.01 -15.08 -8.00
CA GLN A 12 -3.86 -14.97 -7.11
C GLN A 12 -3.42 -13.49 -6.96
N LEU A 13 -4.08 -12.73 -6.09
CA LEU A 13 -3.45 -11.62 -5.40
C LEU A 13 -2.85 -12.15 -4.10
N LYS A 14 -1.67 -12.76 -4.24
CA LYS A 14 -0.92 -13.34 -3.11
C LYS A 14 -0.31 -12.21 -2.27
N LEU A 15 -1.15 -11.47 -1.57
CA LEU A 15 -0.76 -10.88 -0.31
C LEU A 15 -0.45 -12.03 0.64
N SER A 16 0.76 -12.08 1.18
CA SER A 16 1.20 -13.09 2.17
C SER A 16 0.08 -13.39 3.17
N LYS A 17 -0.18 -14.63 3.59
CA LYS A 17 -1.38 -15.01 4.37
C LYS A 17 -1.51 -14.41 5.80
N ARG A 18 -0.76 -13.36 6.17
CA ARG A 18 -0.72 -12.74 7.52
C ARG A 18 -1.49 -11.41 7.65
N GLY A 19 -2.72 -11.43 8.17
CA GLY A 19 -3.49 -10.21 8.51
C GLY A 19 -4.88 -10.15 7.86
N ARG A 20 -5.68 -9.13 8.20
CA ARG A 20 -7.10 -9.01 7.82
C ARG A 20 -7.28 -8.67 6.32
N PRO A 21 -7.96 -9.51 5.51
CA PRO A 21 -8.15 -9.29 4.06
C PRO A 21 -8.76 -7.94 3.69
N ARG A 22 -9.80 -7.51 4.42
CA ARG A 22 -10.47 -6.22 4.18
C ARG A 22 -9.53 -5.03 4.35
N LEU A 23 -8.73 -5.03 5.41
CA LEU A 23 -7.77 -3.95 5.70
C LEU A 23 -6.76 -3.78 4.56
N ARG A 24 -6.30 -4.90 4.01
CA ARG A 24 -5.36 -4.90 2.88
C ARG A 24 -5.96 -4.32 1.62
N HIS A 25 -7.23 -4.65 1.36
CA HIS A 25 -7.96 -4.10 0.24
C HIS A 25 -8.10 -2.58 0.36
N PHE A 26 -8.49 -2.08 1.54
CA PHE A 26 -8.56 -0.65 1.80
C PHE A 26 -7.21 0.04 1.65
N LEU A 27 -6.14 -0.50 2.24
CA LEU A 27 -4.79 0.06 2.11
C LEU A 27 -4.34 0.13 0.65
N PHE A 28 -4.66 -0.88 -0.16
CA PHE A 28 -4.39 -0.86 -1.59
C PHE A 28 -5.18 0.24 -2.32
N LEU A 29 -6.49 0.36 -2.06
CA LEU A 29 -7.33 1.39 -2.65
C LEU A 29 -6.85 2.80 -2.30
N ILE A 30 -6.55 3.05 -1.02
CA ILE A 30 -6.02 4.34 -0.55
C ILE A 30 -4.69 4.65 -1.23
N THR A 31 -3.77 3.68 -1.30
CA THR A 31 -2.48 3.85 -1.96
C THR A 31 -2.66 4.20 -3.44
N MET A 32 -3.58 3.52 -4.13
CA MET A 32 -3.88 3.81 -5.54
C MET A 32 -4.46 5.21 -5.71
N CYS A 33 -5.42 5.59 -4.87
CA CYS A 33 -5.99 6.94 -4.88
C CYS A 33 -4.91 8.00 -4.64
N MET A 34 -4.01 7.77 -3.67
CA MET A 34 -2.89 8.67 -3.40
C MET A 34 -1.89 8.77 -4.55
N VAL A 35 -1.58 7.67 -5.24
CA VAL A 35 -0.69 7.69 -6.42
C VAL A 35 -1.32 8.47 -7.58
N MET A 36 -2.65 8.47 -7.70
CA MET A 36 -3.37 9.22 -8.74
C MET A 36 -3.52 10.70 -8.38
N SER A 37 -3.80 11.01 -7.11
CA SER A 37 -4.10 12.36 -6.63
C SER A 37 -2.85 13.16 -6.23
N ASN A 38 -1.83 12.53 -5.64
CA ASN A 38 -0.63 13.20 -5.13
C ASN A 38 0.59 12.94 -6.02
N GLN A 39 1.24 14.03 -6.44
CA GLN A 39 2.44 13.96 -7.28
C GLN A 39 3.62 13.28 -6.57
N GLU A 40 3.74 13.43 -5.25
CA GLU A 40 4.77 12.78 -4.43
C GLU A 40 4.76 11.25 -4.56
N PHE A 41 3.57 10.64 -4.39
CA PHE A 41 3.40 9.19 -4.51
C PHE A 41 3.60 8.72 -5.95
N LYS A 42 3.20 9.54 -6.94
CA LYS A 42 3.45 9.29 -8.36
C LYS A 42 4.95 9.29 -8.68
N ALA A 43 5.69 10.27 -8.17
CA ALA A 43 7.14 10.37 -8.35
C ALA A 43 7.86 9.20 -7.69
N LEU A 44 7.47 8.82 -6.47
CA LEU A 44 7.96 7.63 -5.79
C LEU A 44 7.65 6.34 -6.56
N HIS A 45 6.45 6.21 -7.11
CA HIS A 45 6.08 5.08 -7.95
C HIS A 45 6.95 5.02 -9.21
N HIS A 46 7.12 6.15 -9.90
CA HIS A 46 7.93 6.27 -11.10
C HIS A 46 9.40 5.96 -10.81
N HIS A 47 9.98 6.48 -9.74
CA HIS A 47 11.33 6.18 -9.30
C HIS A 47 11.51 4.68 -9.03
N ASN A 48 10.58 4.05 -8.32
CA ASN A 48 10.62 2.60 -8.07
C ASN A 48 10.54 1.77 -9.37
N VAL A 49 9.78 2.22 -10.36
CA VAL A 49 9.62 1.50 -11.64
C VAL A 49 10.83 1.72 -12.55
N GLN A 50 11.31 2.97 -12.68
CA GLN A 50 12.40 3.33 -13.60
C GLN A 50 13.79 3.03 -13.01
N VAL A 51 14.06 3.51 -11.79
CA VAL A 51 15.39 3.40 -11.17
C VAL A 51 15.59 2.01 -10.58
N LYS A 52 14.63 1.54 -9.78
CA LYS A 52 14.71 0.22 -9.14
C LYS A 52 14.24 -0.93 -10.05
N LYS A 53 13.84 -0.63 -11.30
CA LYS A 53 13.34 -1.59 -12.30
C LYS A 53 12.25 -2.54 -11.76
N LEU A 54 11.40 -2.05 -10.86
CA LEU A 54 10.34 -2.86 -10.26
C LEU A 54 9.12 -2.95 -11.18
N LYS A 55 8.48 -4.13 -11.23
CA LYS A 55 7.15 -4.26 -11.83
C LYS A 55 6.16 -3.31 -11.16
N LYS A 56 5.28 -2.67 -11.94
CA LYS A 56 4.27 -1.69 -11.46
C LYS A 56 3.54 -2.17 -10.20
N MET A 57 3.02 -3.40 -10.20
CA MET A 57 2.33 -3.97 -9.03
C MET A 57 3.22 -4.16 -7.80
N LYS A 58 4.50 -4.51 -7.96
CA LYS A 58 5.45 -4.61 -6.83
C LYS A 58 5.74 -3.23 -6.25
N SER A 59 5.84 -2.19 -7.08
CA SER A 59 6.01 -0.82 -6.64
C SER A 59 4.83 -0.34 -5.79
N ILE A 60 3.58 -0.57 -6.23
CA ILE A 60 2.39 -0.24 -5.44
C ILE A 60 2.37 -1.00 -4.11
N MET A 61 2.69 -2.30 -4.11
CA MET A 61 2.75 -3.09 -2.88
C MET A 61 3.77 -2.55 -1.88
N LYS A 62 4.93 -2.07 -2.37
CA LYS A 62 5.94 -1.39 -1.55
C LYS A 62 5.41 -0.08 -0.96
N LEU A 63 4.72 0.73 -1.76
CA LEU A 63 4.10 1.97 -1.30
C LEU A 63 3.01 1.72 -0.26
N CYS A 64 2.19 0.68 -0.43
CA CYS A 64 1.16 0.27 0.52
C CYS A 64 1.74 -0.05 1.90
N GLY A 65 2.85 -0.79 1.96
CA GLY A 65 3.56 -1.05 3.22
C GLY A 65 4.20 0.19 3.83
N LYS A 66 4.69 1.14 3.02
CA LYS A 66 5.18 2.44 3.50
C LYS A 66 4.05 3.28 4.09
N LEU A 67 2.93 3.37 3.39
CA LEU A 67 1.75 4.09 3.84
C LEU A 67 1.22 3.51 5.16
N ALA A 68 1.13 2.18 5.28
CA ALA A 68 0.71 1.53 6.52
C ALA A 68 1.63 1.90 7.70
N ARG A 69 2.96 1.93 7.50
CA ARG A 69 3.91 2.35 8.54
C ARG A 69 3.80 3.83 8.88
N LEU A 70 3.58 4.69 7.88
CA LEU A 70 3.34 6.11 8.09
C LEU A 70 2.07 6.33 8.93
N LEU A 71 0.97 5.65 8.58
CA LEU A 71 -0.30 5.73 9.33
C LEU A 71 -0.12 5.29 10.78
N VAL A 72 0.59 4.18 11.02
CA VAL A 72 0.88 3.71 12.38
C VAL A 72 1.79 4.69 13.13
N GLY A 73 2.77 5.31 12.45
CA GLY A 73 3.64 6.32 13.04
C GLY A 73 2.89 7.59 13.42
N MET A 74 2.01 8.08 12.53
CA MET A 74 1.15 9.24 12.79
C MET A 74 0.19 8.96 13.96
N ALA A 75 -0.48 7.81 13.96
CA ALA A 75 -1.39 7.40 15.03
C ALA A 75 -0.71 7.26 16.40
N ARG A 76 0.61 7.03 16.44
CA ARG A 76 1.39 6.92 17.68
C ARG A 76 2.00 8.24 18.15
N SER A 77 2.31 9.13 17.20
CA SER A 77 3.03 10.38 17.50
C SER A 77 2.09 11.59 17.56
N ASP A 78 0.81 11.42 17.22
CA ASP A 78 -0.20 12.48 17.06
C ASP A 78 0.25 13.63 16.14
N GLU A 79 1.20 13.35 15.25
CA GLU A 79 1.76 14.34 14.34
C GLU A 79 1.00 14.37 13.02
N ALA A 80 0.83 15.58 12.48
CA ALA A 80 0.25 15.80 11.16
C ALA A 80 1.07 15.12 10.04
N TYR A 81 0.38 14.85 8.93
CA TYR A 81 0.98 14.25 7.75
C TYR A 81 2.15 15.09 7.23
N ASN A 82 3.35 14.50 7.25
CA ASN A 82 4.57 15.11 6.76
C ASN A 82 5.09 14.34 5.55
N PRO A 83 5.09 14.91 4.32
CA PRO A 83 5.50 14.21 3.10
C PRO A 83 6.97 13.78 3.16
N ASN A 84 7.83 14.54 3.85
CA ASN A 84 9.24 14.21 4.07
C ASN A 84 9.45 12.86 4.75
N LYS A 85 8.52 12.42 5.62
CA LYS A 85 8.61 11.12 6.29
C LYS A 85 8.43 9.95 5.33
N ILE A 86 7.72 10.13 4.21
CA ILE A 86 7.54 9.09 3.19
C ILE A 86 8.87 8.79 2.47
N PHE A 87 9.67 9.82 2.22
CA PHE A 87 11.01 9.69 1.63
C PHE A 87 12.02 9.17 2.64
N ALA A 88 11.95 9.58 3.91
CA ALA A 88 12.83 9.06 4.97
C ALA A 88 12.65 7.55 5.19
N LEU A 89 11.43 7.02 5.06
CA LEU A 89 11.15 5.57 5.07
C LEU A 89 11.63 4.83 3.80
N ALA A 90 12.39 5.48 2.91
CA ALA A 90 12.98 4.88 1.71
C ALA A 90 14.42 4.36 1.89
N ALA A 91 15.06 4.66 3.03
CA ALA A 91 16.35 4.10 3.43
C ALA A 91 16.22 2.62 3.82
#